data_AF-A0A2R6EPI9-F1
#
_entry.id   AF-A0A2R6EPI9-F1
#
_cell.length_a   1.000
_cell.length_b   1.000
_cell.length_c   1.000
_cell.angle_alpha   90.00
_cell.angle_beta   90.00
_cell.angle_gamma   90.00
#
_symmetry.space_group_name_H-M   'P 1'
#
loop_
_entity.id
_entity.type
_entity.pdbx_description
1 polymer ?
#
loop_
_entity_poly.entity_id
_entity_poly.type
_entity_poly.pdbx_seq_one_letter_code
_entity_poly.pdbx_strand_id
1 'polypeptide(L)'
;MKRRNYIKSVGGIALTPALTLTDTDGGTDTDTAEEFDRVAISQTRISPEEFKRRTPRIIGHNLGLEVEFDESDFTQGKHIQAFYQKTHPVLRIKYFEASDGEQIWVNAGGIIYEPYSMVNAAEFIQFFHEQVDFEQVWMTRSSYNYQQYTIGDWSAVTQDDLSRDGESTVAVIDGERIDFDSRGERQKRVRDEIVKRIFP
;
A
#
# COMPACT_ATOMS: atom_id res chain seq x y z
N MET A 1 -18.63 -33.60 29.93
CA MET A 1 -18.79 -33.49 28.46
C MET A 1 -19.72 -32.33 28.15
N LYS A 2 -19.22 -31.25 27.55
CA LYS A 2 -20.02 -30.07 27.18
C LYS A 2 -20.24 -30.08 25.66
N ARG A 3 -21.50 -30.23 25.25
CA ARG A 3 -21.97 -30.07 23.86
C ARG A 3 -21.90 -28.59 23.49
N ARG A 4 -21.25 -28.25 22.37
CA ARG A 4 -21.31 -26.92 21.77
C ARG A 4 -22.52 -26.89 20.84
N ASN A 5 -23.45 -25.98 21.11
CA ASN A 5 -24.55 -25.65 20.21
C ASN A 5 -24.03 -24.67 19.15
N TYR A 6 -24.25 -24.99 17.88
CA TYR A 6 -24.03 -24.08 16.76
C TYR A 6 -25.21 -23.12 16.68
N ILE A 7 -24.95 -21.82 16.73
CA ILE A 7 -25.94 -20.81 16.34
C ILE A 7 -25.80 -20.62 14.83
N LYS A 8 -26.77 -21.16 14.08
CA LYS A 8 -27.13 -20.66 12.75
C LYS A 8 -27.91 -19.36 12.97
N SER A 9 -27.42 -18.23 12.48
CA SER A 9 -28.26 -17.05 12.25
C SER A 9 -28.53 -16.93 10.76
N VAL A 10 -29.82 -16.91 10.43
CA VAL A 10 -30.39 -16.56 9.15
C VAL A 10 -30.93 -15.14 9.31
N GLY A 11 -30.52 -14.21 8.45
CA GLY A 11 -31.22 -12.94 8.18
C GLY A 11 -31.04 -11.81 9.20
N GLY A 12 -30.59 -10.65 8.72
CA GLY A 12 -30.61 -9.38 9.46
C GLY A 12 -30.02 -8.25 8.64
N ILE A 13 -30.88 -7.51 7.93
CA ILE A 13 -30.54 -6.28 7.21
C ILE A 13 -30.17 -5.19 8.23
N ALA A 14 -29.04 -4.51 8.04
CA ALA A 14 -28.76 -3.23 8.68
C ALA A 14 -28.66 -2.16 7.58
N LEU A 15 -29.71 -1.35 7.50
CA LEU A 15 -29.78 -0.11 6.73
C LEU A 15 -28.73 0.87 7.28
N THR A 16 -27.82 1.35 6.45
CA THR A 16 -26.97 2.51 6.76
C THR A 16 -27.60 3.79 6.21
N PRO A 17 -27.48 4.93 6.91
CA PRO A 17 -28.26 6.13 6.61
C PRO A 17 -27.80 6.80 5.31
N ALA A 18 -28.76 7.03 4.41
CA ALA A 18 -28.60 7.96 3.30
C ALA A 18 -28.56 9.39 3.86
N LEU A 19 -27.39 10.03 3.83
CA LEU A 19 -27.29 11.47 4.04
C LEU A 19 -27.84 12.18 2.81
N THR A 20 -29.01 12.79 3.01
CA THR A 20 -29.63 13.79 2.14
C THR A 20 -28.69 14.97 1.91
N LEU A 21 -28.34 15.23 0.65
CA LEU A 21 -27.74 16.48 0.20
C LEU A 21 -28.77 17.27 -0.60
N THR A 22 -29.48 18.14 0.11
CA THR A 22 -30.10 19.35 -0.44
C THR A 22 -29.94 20.42 0.61
N ASP A 23 -29.05 21.38 0.39
CA ASP A 23 -29.49 22.77 0.34
C ASP A 23 -28.52 23.65 -0.46
N THR A 24 -29.06 24.80 -0.81
CA THR A 24 -28.77 25.67 -1.95
C THR A 24 -28.13 26.97 -1.46
N ASP A 25 -27.23 27.54 -2.27
CA ASP A 25 -26.79 28.95 -2.36
C ASP A 25 -26.54 29.81 -1.10
N GLY A 26 -25.33 30.37 -1.03
CA GLY A 26 -25.12 31.77 -0.62
C GLY A 26 -23.92 32.08 0.27
N GLY A 27 -22.89 32.75 -0.28
CA GLY A 27 -22.09 33.74 0.46
C GLY A 27 -20.62 33.41 0.77
N THR A 28 -19.75 33.74 -0.19
CA THR A 28 -18.42 34.42 -0.10
C THR A 28 -17.55 34.40 1.17
N ASP A 29 -16.25 34.21 0.89
CA ASP A 29 -15.02 34.62 1.62
C ASP A 29 -14.61 33.69 2.80
N THR A 30 -13.43 33.07 2.87
CA THR A 30 -12.08 33.43 2.37
C THR A 30 -11.13 32.22 2.58
N ASP A 31 -10.12 32.13 1.73
CA ASP A 31 -8.85 31.41 1.88
C ASP A 31 -8.76 29.88 1.72
N THR A 32 -8.47 29.52 0.46
CA THR A 32 -7.63 28.38 0.02
C THR A 32 -8.21 26.97 0.17
N ALA A 33 -9.36 26.77 -0.46
CA ALA A 33 -9.50 25.57 -1.27
C ALA A 33 -8.50 25.71 -2.44
N GLU A 34 -7.25 25.31 -2.24
CA GLU A 34 -6.40 24.91 -3.38
C GLU A 34 -7.17 23.79 -4.07
N GLU A 35 -7.86 24.20 -5.12
CA GLU A 35 -8.28 23.40 -6.26
C GLU A 35 -7.06 22.54 -6.62
N PHE A 36 -6.96 21.35 -6.02
CA PHE A 36 -5.96 20.38 -6.38
C PHE A 36 -6.33 19.93 -7.78
N ASP A 37 -5.73 20.66 -8.71
CA ASP A 37 -5.66 20.40 -10.13
C ASP A 37 -5.61 18.89 -10.31
N ARG A 38 -6.73 18.33 -10.79
CA ARG A 38 -6.78 16.99 -11.38
C ARG A 38 -6.04 17.00 -12.72
N VAL A 39 -4.92 17.71 -12.78
CA VAL A 39 -3.95 17.57 -13.84
C VAL A 39 -3.44 16.15 -13.68
N ALA A 40 -3.75 15.32 -14.67
CA ALA A 40 -2.91 14.19 -14.97
C ALA A 40 -1.50 14.74 -15.16
N ILE A 41 -0.71 14.78 -14.08
CA ILE A 41 0.68 15.23 -14.15
C ILE A 41 1.42 14.07 -14.80
N SER A 42 1.41 14.03 -16.13
CA SER A 42 2.43 13.34 -16.87
C SER A 42 3.77 13.97 -16.50
N GLN A 43 4.62 13.23 -15.80
CA GLN A 43 6.08 13.39 -15.81
C GLN A 43 6.72 14.65 -15.21
N THR A 44 6.10 15.39 -14.30
CA THR A 44 6.87 16.40 -13.55
C THR A 44 7.69 15.71 -12.48
N ARG A 45 9.00 15.55 -12.75
CA ARG A 45 9.96 15.08 -11.74
C ARG A 45 9.91 16.00 -10.53
N ILE A 46 9.76 15.42 -9.34
CA ILE A 46 9.71 16.19 -8.09
C ILE A 46 11.11 16.25 -7.47
N SER A 47 11.42 17.34 -6.78
CA SER A 47 12.67 17.48 -6.03
C SER A 47 12.61 16.72 -4.68
N PRO A 48 13.76 16.42 -4.05
CA PRO A 48 13.78 15.79 -2.72
C PRO A 48 13.03 16.60 -1.64
N GLU A 49 13.15 17.93 -1.68
CA GLU A 49 12.45 18.83 -0.73
C GLU A 49 10.95 18.88 -1.01
N GLU A 50 10.56 18.83 -2.28
CA GLU A 50 9.16 18.74 -2.65
C GLU A 50 8.53 17.41 -2.22
N PHE A 51 9.26 16.30 -2.34
CA PHE A 51 8.83 15.01 -1.80
C PHE A 51 8.58 15.09 -0.29
N LYS A 52 9.54 15.61 0.48
CA LYS A 52 9.40 15.76 1.95
C LYS A 52 8.25 16.68 2.35
N ARG A 53 7.98 17.74 1.58
CA ARG A 53 6.84 18.64 1.83
C ARG A 53 5.50 17.99 1.50
N ARG A 54 5.42 17.25 0.39
CA ARG A 54 4.17 16.64 -0.11
C ARG A 54 3.77 15.40 0.69
N THR A 55 4.72 14.57 1.10
CA THR A 55 4.42 13.27 1.75
C THR A 55 3.57 13.39 3.02
N PRO A 56 3.90 14.23 4.01
CA PRO A 56 3.08 14.39 5.22
C PRO A 56 1.74 15.07 4.92
N ARG A 57 1.72 16.02 3.97
CA ARG A 57 0.49 16.75 3.58
C ARG A 57 -0.53 15.84 2.92
N ILE A 58 -0.09 14.95 2.02
CA ILE A 58 -0.99 14.09 1.23
C ILE A 58 -1.32 12.81 2.01
N ILE A 59 -0.35 12.23 2.72
CA ILE A 59 -0.51 10.89 3.31
C ILE A 59 -0.67 10.96 4.82
N GLY A 60 0.19 11.74 5.49
CA GLY A 60 0.12 11.91 6.94
C GLY A 60 -1.21 12.52 7.39
N HIS A 61 -1.71 13.51 6.66
CA HIS A 61 -3.00 14.15 6.95
C HIS A 61 -4.20 13.22 6.70
N ASN A 62 -4.19 12.47 5.59
CA ASN A 62 -5.33 11.62 5.22
C ASN A 62 -5.45 10.35 6.07
N LEU A 63 -4.32 9.82 6.56
CA LEU A 63 -4.28 8.58 7.34
C LEU A 63 -4.04 8.78 8.84
N GLY A 64 -3.84 10.04 9.28
CA GLY A 64 -3.47 10.33 10.68
C GLY A 64 -2.15 9.71 11.10
N LEU A 65 -1.23 9.49 10.14
CA LEU A 65 0.05 8.84 10.36
C LEU A 65 1.18 9.87 10.51
N GLU A 66 1.93 9.78 11.59
CA GLU A 66 3.18 10.54 11.75
C GLU A 66 4.25 9.98 10.80
N VAL A 67 4.88 10.87 10.03
CA VAL A 67 5.85 10.51 8.99
C VAL A 67 7.27 10.78 9.49
N GLU A 68 8.11 9.76 9.44
CA GLU A 68 9.57 9.86 9.62
C GLU A 68 10.27 9.71 8.27
N PHE A 69 11.43 10.38 8.12
CA PHE A 69 12.25 10.30 6.92
C PHE A 69 13.62 9.72 7.25
N ASP A 70 14.05 8.77 6.43
CA ASP A 70 15.43 8.31 6.35
C ASP A 70 16.02 8.76 5.00
N GLU A 71 17.17 9.42 5.03
CA GLU A 71 17.82 9.99 3.85
C GLU A 71 19.18 9.35 3.63
N SER A 72 19.51 9.08 2.37
CA SER A 72 20.82 8.60 1.97
C SER A 72 21.27 9.28 0.67
N ASP A 73 22.47 9.83 0.69
CA ASP A 73 23.10 10.43 -0.48
C ASP A 73 23.83 9.34 -1.30
N PHE A 74 23.55 9.30 -2.60
CA PHE A 74 24.22 8.44 -3.57
C PHE A 74 24.98 9.29 -4.59
N THR A 75 25.96 8.69 -5.25
CA THR A 75 26.77 9.35 -6.30
C THR A 75 25.92 9.95 -7.42
N GLN A 76 24.71 9.44 -7.64
CA GLN A 76 23.80 9.88 -8.70
C GLN A 76 22.58 10.69 -8.20
N GLY A 77 22.47 10.97 -6.89
CA GLY A 77 21.37 11.75 -6.32
C GLY A 77 20.94 11.27 -4.93
N LYS A 78 19.77 11.69 -4.48
CA LYS A 78 19.21 11.31 -3.18
C LYS A 78 18.25 10.12 -3.26
N HIS A 79 18.25 9.32 -2.20
CA HIS A 79 17.20 8.37 -1.90
C HIS A 79 16.62 8.71 -0.53
N ILE A 80 15.29 8.84 -0.48
CA ILE A 80 14.56 9.21 0.73
C ILE A 80 13.50 8.15 0.96
N GLN A 81 13.41 7.63 2.18
CA GLN A 81 12.36 6.74 2.62
C GLN A 81 11.49 7.45 3.65
N ALA A 82 10.19 7.51 3.39
CA ALA A 82 9.19 7.96 4.33
C ALA A 82 8.52 6.75 4.99
N PHE A 83 8.61 6.66 6.31
CA PHE A 83 7.99 5.64 7.14
C PHE A 83 6.90 6.25 8.02
N TYR A 84 6.00 5.41 8.50
CA TYR A 84 4.86 5.85 9.32
C TYR A 84 4.96 5.22 10.71
N GLN A 85 5.01 6.04 11.78
CA GLN A 85 5.43 5.68 13.15
C GLN A 85 4.59 4.60 13.87
N LYS A 86 3.60 3.97 13.23
CA LYS A 86 2.78 2.88 13.80
C LYS A 86 2.59 1.68 12.89
N THR A 87 3.07 1.74 11.65
CA THR A 87 2.93 0.67 10.65
C THR A 87 4.28 0.14 10.18
N HIS A 88 5.37 0.47 10.86
CA HIS A 88 6.70 0.02 10.50
C HIS A 88 6.83 -1.52 10.63
N PRO A 89 7.31 -2.27 9.61
CA PRO A 89 7.80 -1.87 8.28
C PRO A 89 6.84 -2.18 7.12
N VAL A 90 5.53 -2.20 7.36
CA VAL A 90 4.51 -2.57 6.37
C VAL A 90 4.39 -1.50 5.30
N LEU A 91 4.27 -0.22 5.64
CA LEU A 91 4.00 0.85 4.68
C LEU A 91 5.16 1.84 4.61
N ARG A 92 5.63 2.13 3.39
CA ARG A 92 6.65 3.15 3.14
C ARG A 92 6.56 3.70 1.73
N ILE A 93 6.93 4.96 1.55
CA ILE A 93 7.19 5.54 0.23
C ILE A 93 8.66 5.85 0.10
N LYS A 94 9.21 5.52 -1.05
CA LYS A 94 10.58 5.78 -1.41
C LYS A 94 10.61 6.79 -2.54
N TYR A 95 11.59 7.67 -2.48
CA TYR A 95 11.95 8.59 -3.55
C TYR A 95 13.36 8.28 -4.03
N PHE A 96 13.56 8.25 -5.35
CA PHE A 96 14.85 8.08 -6.01
C PHE A 96 15.07 9.21 -7.01
N GLU A 97 15.98 10.13 -6.68
CA GLU A 97 16.27 11.31 -7.52
C GLU A 97 16.80 10.92 -8.90
N ALA A 98 17.72 9.95 -8.90
CA ALA A 98 18.46 9.48 -10.06
C ALA A 98 17.69 8.49 -10.96
N SER A 99 16.44 8.18 -10.65
CA SER A 99 15.69 7.15 -11.38
C SER A 99 15.54 7.53 -12.86
N ASP A 100 15.88 6.63 -13.77
CA ASP A 100 15.63 6.81 -15.22
C ASP A 100 14.12 6.70 -15.55
N GLY A 101 13.30 6.25 -14.60
CA GLY A 101 11.84 6.11 -14.70
C GLY A 101 11.10 6.79 -13.53
N GLU A 102 10.17 6.08 -12.91
CA GLU A 102 9.37 6.58 -11.79
C GLU A 102 10.29 6.91 -10.59
N GLN A 103 10.19 8.14 -10.09
CA GLN A 103 10.95 8.58 -8.92
C GLN A 103 10.33 8.14 -7.60
N ILE A 104 9.06 7.72 -7.61
CA ILE A 104 8.27 7.43 -6.41
C ILE A 104 7.88 5.97 -6.42
N TRP A 105 8.25 5.25 -5.37
CA TRP A 105 7.99 3.82 -5.23
C TRP A 105 7.31 3.61 -3.90
N VAL A 106 6.16 2.94 -3.88
CA VAL A 106 5.49 2.53 -2.65
C VAL A 106 5.89 1.11 -2.33
N ASN A 107 6.21 0.83 -1.07
CA ASN A 107 6.34 -0.53 -0.60
C ASN A 107 5.33 -0.80 0.52
N ALA A 108 4.46 -1.76 0.28
CA ALA A 108 3.38 -2.17 1.18
C ALA A 108 3.44 -3.68 1.42
N GLY A 109 3.80 -4.09 2.63
CA GLY A 109 3.89 -5.49 3.03
C GLY A 109 4.82 -6.31 2.14
N GLY A 110 5.90 -5.73 1.59
CA GLY A 110 6.80 -6.41 0.66
C GLY A 110 6.43 -6.28 -0.82
N ILE A 111 5.24 -5.79 -1.15
CA ILE A 111 4.84 -5.45 -2.52
C ILE A 111 5.47 -4.11 -2.91
N ILE A 112 6.05 -4.02 -4.09
CA ILE A 112 6.53 -2.76 -4.67
C ILE A 112 5.52 -2.30 -5.72
N TYR A 113 4.96 -1.11 -5.51
CA TYR A 113 4.08 -0.43 -6.46
C TYR A 113 4.78 0.84 -6.97
N GLU A 114 4.76 1.06 -8.27
CA GLU A 114 5.45 2.15 -8.97
C GLU A 114 4.41 3.15 -9.49
N PRO A 115 3.93 4.08 -8.65
CA PRO A 115 2.93 5.05 -9.05
C PRO A 115 3.52 6.13 -9.96
N TYR A 116 2.69 6.62 -10.88
CA TYR A 116 3.04 7.77 -11.72
C TYR A 116 3.01 9.11 -10.98
N SER A 117 2.40 9.18 -9.79
CA SER A 117 2.26 10.42 -9.01
C SER A 117 2.21 10.18 -7.50
N MET A 118 2.49 11.22 -6.71
CA MET A 118 2.30 11.18 -5.24
C MET A 118 0.85 10.94 -4.82
N VAL A 119 -0.12 11.36 -5.64
CA VAL A 119 -1.55 11.13 -5.35
C VAL A 119 -1.87 9.65 -5.50
N ASN A 120 -1.46 9.02 -6.61
CA ASN A 120 -1.61 7.57 -6.81
C ASN A 120 -0.86 6.76 -5.73
N ALA A 121 0.28 7.28 -5.27
CA ALA A 121 1.03 6.67 -4.16
C ALA A 121 0.23 6.71 -2.86
N ALA A 122 -0.39 7.85 -2.56
CA ALA A 122 -1.23 8.04 -1.38
C ALA A 122 -2.50 7.19 -1.43
N GLU A 123 -3.20 7.17 -2.56
CA GLU A 123 -4.38 6.32 -2.79
C GLU A 123 -4.04 4.85 -2.59
N PHE A 124 -2.91 4.39 -3.14
CA PHE A 124 -2.48 3.01 -2.97
C PHE A 124 -2.22 2.67 -1.50
N ILE A 125 -1.52 3.55 -0.76
CA ILE A 125 -1.29 3.32 0.67
C ILE A 125 -2.59 3.30 1.44
N GLN A 126 -3.50 4.24 1.16
CA GLN A 126 -4.79 4.31 1.82
C GLN A 126 -5.60 3.03 1.57
N PHE A 127 -5.79 2.64 0.31
CA PHE A 127 -6.56 1.43 -0.01
C PHE A 127 -5.88 0.16 0.50
N PHE A 128 -4.55 0.08 0.45
CA PHE A 128 -3.83 -1.05 1.03
C PHE A 128 -4.08 -1.11 2.55
N HIS A 129 -3.94 0.00 3.26
CA HIS A 129 -4.17 0.05 4.70
C HIS A 129 -5.62 -0.34 5.06
N GLU A 130 -6.60 0.17 4.32
CA GLU A 130 -8.02 -0.01 4.64
C GLU A 130 -8.55 -1.40 4.26
N GLN A 131 -8.04 -1.97 3.15
CA GLN A 131 -8.64 -3.14 2.52
C GLN A 131 -7.79 -4.41 2.61
N VAL A 132 -6.49 -4.30 2.87
CA VAL A 132 -5.57 -5.44 2.91
C VAL A 132 -5.20 -5.74 4.36
N ASP A 133 -5.65 -6.89 4.84
CA ASP A 133 -5.13 -7.46 6.07
C ASP A 133 -3.79 -8.15 5.76
N PHE A 134 -2.72 -7.65 6.35
CA PHE A 134 -1.35 -8.07 6.09
C PHE A 134 -0.72 -8.68 7.33
N GLU A 135 -0.26 -9.92 7.19
CA GLU A 135 0.52 -10.61 8.21
C GLU A 135 1.91 -11.00 7.68
N GLN A 136 2.91 -10.84 8.54
CA GLN A 136 4.27 -11.25 8.24
C GLN A 136 4.80 -12.17 9.35
N VAL A 137 5.27 -13.36 8.95
CA VAL A 137 5.78 -14.38 9.88
C VAL A 137 7.21 -14.74 9.52
N TRP A 138 8.12 -14.44 10.46
CA TRP A 138 9.53 -14.78 10.35
C TRP A 138 9.81 -16.15 10.96
N MET A 139 10.27 -17.11 10.16
CA MET A 139 10.75 -18.39 10.65
C MET A 139 12.27 -18.33 10.86
N THR A 140 12.68 -17.89 12.05
CA THR A 140 14.08 -17.62 12.43
C THR A 140 15.02 -18.81 12.24
N ARG A 141 14.50 -20.05 12.31
CA ARG A 141 15.29 -21.28 12.18
C ARG A 141 15.55 -21.70 10.73
N SER A 142 14.74 -21.22 9.79
CA SER A 142 14.75 -21.70 8.41
C SER A 142 15.02 -20.58 7.41
N SER A 143 15.38 -19.38 7.87
CA SER A 143 15.57 -18.19 7.04
C SER A 143 14.40 -17.86 6.11
N TYR A 144 13.18 -18.31 6.45
CA TYR A 144 11.99 -18.02 5.67
C TYR A 144 11.22 -16.85 6.26
N ASN A 145 10.68 -16.03 5.38
CA ASN A 145 9.77 -14.94 5.70
C ASN A 145 8.48 -15.15 4.91
N TYR A 146 7.38 -15.41 5.60
CA TYR A 146 6.07 -15.57 4.97
C TYR A 146 5.33 -14.25 5.03
N GLN A 147 4.71 -13.89 3.91
CA GLN A 147 3.87 -12.71 3.78
C GLN A 147 2.49 -13.16 3.33
N GLN A 148 1.48 -12.82 4.11
CA GLN A 148 0.09 -13.11 3.81
C GLN A 148 -0.67 -11.81 3.59
N TYR A 149 -1.47 -11.80 2.52
CA TYR A 149 -2.37 -10.71 2.15
C TYR A 149 -3.79 -11.28 2.09
N THR A 150 -4.74 -10.63 2.75
CA THR A 150 -6.16 -11.03 2.73
C THR A 150 -7.01 -9.82 2.35
N ILE A 151 -7.90 -10.01 1.36
CA ILE A 151 -8.83 -8.98 0.86
C ILE A 151 -10.20 -9.63 0.68
N GLY A 152 -11.12 -9.39 1.62
CA GLY A 152 -12.40 -10.10 1.65
C GLY A 152 -12.18 -11.63 1.74
N ASP A 153 -12.72 -12.38 0.79
CA ASP A 153 -12.56 -13.84 0.72
C ASP A 153 -11.27 -14.27 -0.02
N TRP A 154 -10.57 -13.33 -0.69
CA TRP A 154 -9.35 -13.64 -1.43
C TRP A 154 -8.13 -13.57 -0.51
N SER A 155 -7.16 -14.46 -0.75
CA SER A 155 -5.88 -14.44 -0.05
C SER A 155 -4.70 -14.80 -0.95
N ALA A 156 -3.53 -14.30 -0.59
CA ALA A 156 -2.26 -14.73 -1.16
C ALA A 156 -1.21 -14.91 -0.05
N VAL A 157 -0.43 -15.98 -0.16
CA VAL A 157 0.73 -16.25 0.71
C VAL A 157 1.96 -16.40 -0.16
N THR A 158 2.98 -15.58 0.10
CA THR A 158 4.31 -15.73 -0.48
C THR A 158 5.30 -16.17 0.58
N GLN A 159 6.31 -16.91 0.16
CA GLN A 159 7.42 -17.34 1.00
C GLN A 159 8.69 -16.72 0.45
N ASP A 160 9.35 -15.82 1.15
CA ASP A 160 10.70 -15.37 0.82
C ASP A 160 11.72 -16.26 1.52
N ASP A 161 12.65 -16.83 0.77
CA ASP A 161 13.86 -17.46 1.30
C ASP A 161 14.93 -16.37 1.42
N LEU A 162 15.40 -16.13 2.64
CA LEU A 162 16.39 -15.09 2.95
C LEU A 162 17.82 -15.67 3.05
N SER A 163 18.01 -16.94 2.71
CA SER A 163 19.33 -17.51 2.52
C SER A 163 20.06 -16.85 1.34
N ARG A 164 21.39 -16.95 1.30
CA ARG A 164 22.23 -16.26 0.29
C ARG A 164 21.89 -16.65 -1.16
N ASP A 165 21.33 -17.82 -1.35
CA ASP A 165 21.00 -18.41 -2.67
C ASP A 165 19.48 -18.59 -2.87
N GLY A 166 18.68 -18.13 -1.91
CA GLY A 166 17.26 -18.43 -1.85
C GLY A 166 16.41 -17.54 -2.75
N GLU A 167 15.93 -18.09 -3.86
CA GLU A 167 14.79 -17.54 -4.61
C GLU A 167 13.61 -18.49 -4.49
N SER A 168 12.72 -18.22 -3.54
CA SER A 168 11.45 -18.95 -3.52
C SER A 168 10.52 -18.39 -4.59
N THR A 169 10.12 -19.28 -5.49
CA THR A 169 9.25 -18.99 -6.63
C THR A 169 7.78 -19.27 -6.33
N VAL A 170 7.46 -19.85 -5.17
CA VAL A 170 6.12 -20.37 -4.89
C VAL A 170 5.24 -19.32 -4.22
N ALA A 171 3.96 -19.30 -4.60
CA ALA A 171 2.89 -18.65 -3.84
C ALA A 171 1.68 -19.57 -3.71
N VAL A 172 0.85 -19.33 -2.70
CA VAL A 172 -0.52 -19.85 -2.64
C VAL A 172 -1.46 -18.68 -2.88
N ILE A 173 -2.26 -18.73 -3.94
CA ILE A 173 -3.20 -17.67 -4.30
C ILE A 173 -4.59 -18.30 -4.33
N ASP A 174 -5.50 -17.79 -3.51
CA ASP A 174 -6.88 -18.27 -3.41
C ASP A 174 -6.97 -19.79 -3.14
N GLY A 175 -6.05 -20.29 -2.30
CA GLY A 175 -5.94 -21.72 -1.97
C GLY A 175 -5.20 -22.58 -3.00
N GLU A 176 -4.83 -22.03 -4.16
CA GLU A 176 -4.08 -22.76 -5.19
C GLU A 176 -2.57 -22.51 -5.06
N ARG A 177 -1.77 -23.57 -4.99
CA ARG A 177 -0.31 -23.48 -5.03
C ARG A 177 0.14 -23.27 -6.47
N ILE A 178 0.80 -22.15 -6.72
CA ILE A 178 1.34 -21.78 -8.04
C ILE A 178 2.87 -21.69 -7.92
N ASP A 179 3.56 -22.32 -8.88
CA ASP A 179 5.01 -22.23 -9.05
C ASP A 179 5.30 -21.27 -10.21
N PHE A 180 6.19 -20.31 -10.00
CA PHE A 180 6.55 -19.30 -10.98
C PHE A 180 7.98 -19.55 -11.50
N ASP A 181 8.34 -18.94 -12.63
CA ASP A 181 9.70 -19.12 -13.16
C ASP A 181 10.74 -18.33 -12.36
N SER A 182 10.31 -17.31 -11.62
CA SER A 182 11.19 -16.47 -10.80
C SER A 182 10.48 -15.80 -9.63
N ARG A 183 11.26 -15.35 -8.64
CA ARG A 183 10.77 -14.49 -7.55
C ARG A 183 10.10 -13.22 -8.07
N GLY A 184 10.68 -12.62 -9.11
CA GLY A 184 10.18 -11.39 -9.72
C GLY A 184 8.81 -11.57 -10.38
N GLU A 185 8.62 -12.68 -11.10
CA GLU A 185 7.32 -13.00 -11.70
C GLU A 185 6.24 -13.25 -10.64
N ARG A 186 6.56 -14.02 -9.60
CA ARG A 186 5.66 -14.24 -8.47
C ARG A 186 5.26 -12.92 -7.80
N GLN A 187 6.23 -12.05 -7.49
CA GLN A 187 5.98 -10.75 -6.87
C GLN A 187 5.10 -9.88 -7.77
N LYS A 188 5.37 -9.85 -9.08
CA LYS A 188 4.56 -9.15 -10.06
C LYS A 188 3.12 -9.68 -10.07
N ARG A 189 2.94 -11.00 -10.13
CA ARG A 189 1.61 -11.62 -10.17
C ARG A 189 0.79 -11.27 -8.92
N VAL A 190 1.38 -11.41 -7.73
CA VAL A 190 0.70 -11.12 -6.46
C VAL A 190 0.37 -9.63 -6.35
N ARG A 191 1.32 -8.76 -6.71
CA ARG A 191 1.09 -7.31 -6.79
C ARG A 191 -0.10 -6.98 -7.69
N ASP A 192 -0.11 -7.50 -8.91
CA ASP A 192 -1.14 -7.17 -9.90
C ASP A 192 -2.53 -7.64 -9.43
N GLU A 193 -2.62 -8.79 -8.74
CA GLU A 193 -3.88 -9.26 -8.12
C GLU A 193 -4.35 -8.37 -6.96
N ILE A 194 -3.43 -7.87 -6.13
CA ILE A 194 -3.74 -6.93 -5.05
C ILE A 194 -4.22 -5.59 -5.64
N VAL A 195 -3.44 -5.01 -6.56
CA VAL A 195 -3.76 -3.73 -7.22
C VAL A 195 -5.14 -3.79 -7.86
N LYS A 196 -5.43 -4.85 -8.63
CA LYS A 196 -6.74 -5.05 -9.27
C LYS A 196 -7.91 -5.08 -8.28
N ARG A 197 -7.69 -5.53 -7.05
CA ARG A 197 -8.75 -5.65 -6.02
C ARG A 197 -8.96 -4.36 -5.25
N ILE A 198 -7.89 -3.64 -4.96
CA ILE A 198 -7.97 -2.40 -4.16
C ILE A 198 -8.26 -1.16 -5.03
N PHE A 199 -8.03 -1.24 -6.34
CA PHE A 199 -8.42 -0.25 -7.36
C PHE A 199 -9.45 -0.84 -8.35
N PRO A 200 -10.72 -1.02 -7.96
CA PRO A 200 -11.78 -1.46 -8.86
C PRO A 200 -12.23 -0.39 -9.86
#